data_AF-A0A653HLD7-F1
#
_entry.id   AF-A0A653HLD7-F1
#
_cell.length_a   1.000
_cell.length_b   1.000
_cell.length_c   1.000
_cell.angle_alpha   90.00
_cell.angle_beta   90.00
_cell.angle_gamma   90.00
#
_symmetry.space_group_name_H-M   'P 1'
#
loop_
_entity.id
_entity.type
_entity.pdbx_description
1 polymer ?
#
loop_
_entity_poly.entity_id
_entity_poly.type
_entity_poly.pdbx_seq_one_letter_code
_entity_poly.pdbx_strand_id
1 'polypeptide(L)'
;VASLSDDYDVSFFSNYGKKTVHILAPGNEIYSLYPNNSYKMNAGTSMAAPHVSGVAALIYSVCCIQRYMPEATEVIDIVSRTSVKVDTAKKTVHGAYINAEAAVLTTLMGGLWMQINCDHSKVQLGKNQKKHIPIVFSGYKNGIYKTNIILGITPVDKDSEVYGEIVIPIRIVTDVKYPNFVASPRFGKPMSINKDEAPNDELLDYMCNNSLYDIQKITQRNTNIVSIILLLSSICCVGLICFGIVKILQNMFSIINKNLNKNKRQNQNNNEQTAILTNAFNKMDNLFCHGQKEHVNKNNVNTSV
;
A
#
# COMPACT_ATOMS: atom_id res chain seq x y z
N VAL A 1 10.28 22.05 -1.76
CA VAL A 1 9.53 20.81 -2.02
C VAL A 1 9.59 19.96 -0.76
N ALA A 2 8.46 19.44 -0.28
CA ALA A 2 8.43 18.46 0.81
C ALA A 2 8.45 17.03 0.25
N SER A 3 8.97 16.09 1.04
CA SER A 3 8.98 14.67 0.71
C SER A 3 7.66 14.02 1.13
N LEU A 4 7.08 13.25 0.21
CA LEU A 4 5.93 12.38 0.41
C LEU A 4 6.41 10.93 0.54
N SER A 5 5.83 10.19 1.49
CA SER A 5 5.99 8.74 1.64
C SER A 5 4.94 7.96 0.83
N ASP A 6 5.12 6.65 0.79
CA ASP A 6 4.27 5.67 0.11
C ASP A 6 2.85 5.57 0.70
N ASP A 7 2.68 5.96 1.97
CA ASP A 7 1.39 6.07 2.66
C ASP A 7 0.60 7.35 2.33
N TYR A 8 1.08 8.15 1.39
CA TYR A 8 0.52 9.45 1.01
C TYR A 8 0.52 10.48 2.15
N ASP A 9 1.42 10.34 3.13
CA ASP A 9 1.67 11.38 4.12
C ASP A 9 3.02 12.08 3.87
N VAL A 10 3.24 13.20 4.56
CA VAL A 10 4.52 13.91 4.54
C VAL A 10 5.52 13.10 5.37
N SER A 11 6.57 12.63 4.69
CA SER A 11 7.65 11.82 5.26
C SER A 11 8.12 12.36 6.61
N PHE A 12 8.40 11.46 7.57
CA PHE A 12 8.68 11.86 8.96
C PHE A 12 9.83 12.87 9.10
N PHE A 13 10.84 12.80 8.22
CA PHE A 13 12.00 13.69 8.19
C PHE A 13 11.75 15.02 7.43
N SER A 14 10.65 15.13 6.70
CA SER A 14 10.44 16.28 5.81
C SER A 14 9.96 17.51 6.58
N ASN A 15 10.59 18.64 6.30
CA ASN A 15 10.04 19.95 6.67
C ASN A 15 8.77 20.24 5.86
N TYR A 16 7.87 21.02 6.45
CA TYR A 16 6.58 21.45 5.87
C TYR A 16 6.24 22.88 6.31
N GLY A 17 5.27 23.51 5.65
CA GLY A 17 4.87 24.87 6.00
C GLY A 17 3.82 25.46 5.04
N LYS A 18 2.70 25.91 5.60
CA LYS A 18 1.55 26.48 4.86
C LYS A 18 1.88 27.71 4.01
N LYS A 19 3.01 28.38 4.29
CA LYS A 19 3.42 29.63 3.61
C LYS A 19 4.80 29.53 2.94
N THR A 20 5.55 28.45 3.18
CA THR A 20 6.98 28.38 2.85
C THR A 20 7.34 27.16 2.02
N VAL A 21 6.54 26.09 2.08
CA VAL A 21 6.77 24.86 1.33
C VAL A 21 5.64 24.67 0.33
N HIS A 22 5.94 24.77 -0.96
CA HIS A 22 4.92 24.84 -2.00
C HIS A 22 4.17 23.51 -2.21
N ILE A 23 4.91 22.44 -2.51
CA ILE A 23 4.36 21.18 -3.03
C ILE A 23 5.09 19.96 -2.47
N LEU A 24 4.44 18.81 -2.58
CA LEU A 24 4.95 17.49 -2.22
C LEU A 24 5.43 16.73 -3.46
N ALA A 25 6.40 15.84 -3.30
CA ALA A 25 6.78 14.87 -4.31
C ALA A 25 7.37 13.62 -3.63
N PRO A 26 7.37 12.46 -4.31
CA PRO A 26 7.95 11.23 -3.77
C PRO A 26 9.40 11.45 -3.33
N GLY A 27 9.68 11.17 -2.06
CA GLY A 27 11.03 11.39 -1.52
C GLY A 27 11.42 10.45 -0.39
N ASN A 28 10.59 9.48 -0.03
CA ASN A 28 10.96 8.37 0.84
C ASN A 28 11.19 7.13 -0.01
N GLU A 29 12.21 6.33 0.33
CA GLU A 29 12.48 5.05 -0.35
C GLU A 29 12.56 5.15 -1.89
N ILE A 30 13.27 6.18 -2.38
CA ILE A 30 13.45 6.40 -3.81
C ILE A 30 14.65 5.60 -4.30
N TYR A 31 14.39 4.63 -5.17
CA TYR A 31 15.42 3.87 -5.86
C TYR A 31 15.94 4.64 -7.08
N SER A 32 17.25 4.88 -7.13
CA SER A 32 17.88 5.59 -8.25
C SER A 32 19.31 5.15 -8.49
N LEU A 33 19.91 5.69 -9.55
CA LEU A 33 21.30 5.48 -9.91
C LEU A 33 22.24 5.95 -8.79
N TYR A 34 23.31 5.20 -8.60
CA TYR A 34 24.35 5.49 -7.63
C TYR A 34 25.73 5.22 -8.29
N PRO A 35 26.83 5.86 -7.83
CA PRO A 35 28.14 5.67 -8.42
C PRO A 35 28.55 4.20 -8.58
N ASN A 36 29.48 3.94 -9.50
CA ASN A 36 30.03 2.61 -9.79
C ASN A 36 29.00 1.62 -10.36
N ASN A 37 28.18 2.08 -11.33
CA ASN A 37 27.15 1.27 -12.01
C ASN A 37 26.24 0.54 -11.03
N SER A 38 25.85 1.23 -9.96
CA SER A 38 25.03 0.67 -8.89
C SER A 38 23.73 1.45 -8.74
N TYR A 39 22.85 0.92 -7.90
CA TYR A 39 21.58 1.53 -7.58
C TYR A 39 21.39 1.51 -6.07
N LYS A 40 20.67 2.50 -5.55
CA LYS A 40 20.45 2.62 -4.11
C LYS A 40 19.09 3.23 -3.81
N MET A 41 18.44 2.69 -2.78
CA MET A 41 17.29 3.30 -2.11
C MET A 41 17.79 4.43 -1.20
N ASN A 42 17.30 5.65 -1.38
CA ASN A 42 17.58 6.78 -0.50
C ASN A 42 16.30 7.53 -0.14
N ALA A 43 16.34 8.29 0.95
CA ALA A 43 15.25 9.13 1.40
C ALA A 43 15.74 10.56 1.66
N GLY A 44 14.92 11.55 1.32
CA GLY A 44 15.21 12.95 1.55
C GLY A 44 14.36 13.89 0.71
N THR A 45 14.24 15.15 1.14
CA THR A 45 13.69 16.21 0.27
C THR A 45 14.56 16.43 -0.97
N SER A 46 15.85 16.09 -0.90
CA SER A 46 16.75 16.03 -2.06
C SER A 46 16.38 14.96 -3.08
N MET A 47 15.60 13.94 -2.70
CA MET A 47 15.01 12.95 -3.61
C MET A 47 13.63 13.39 -4.12
N ALA A 48 12.89 14.19 -3.34
CA ALA A 48 11.64 14.81 -3.79
C ALA A 48 11.86 15.90 -4.84
N ALA A 49 12.87 16.76 -4.65
CA ALA A 49 13.24 17.84 -5.56
C ALA A 49 13.40 17.42 -7.04
N PRO A 50 14.18 16.38 -7.40
CA PRO A 50 14.40 16.00 -8.80
C PRO A 50 13.12 15.53 -9.51
N HIS A 51 12.13 14.99 -8.78
CA HIS A 51 10.83 14.69 -9.39
C HIS A 51 10.10 15.96 -9.85
N VAL A 52 10.10 17.02 -9.02
CA VAL A 52 9.50 18.31 -9.39
C VAL A 52 10.28 18.97 -10.53
N SER A 53 11.62 18.91 -10.48
CA SER A 53 12.47 19.41 -11.57
C SER A 53 12.23 18.66 -12.88
N GLY A 54 12.02 17.35 -12.83
CA GLY A 54 11.67 16.53 -13.99
C GLY A 54 10.34 16.93 -14.61
N VAL A 55 9.30 17.14 -13.79
CA VAL A 55 8.01 17.65 -14.27
C VAL A 55 8.14 19.04 -14.90
N ALA A 56 8.89 19.94 -14.28
CA ALA A 56 9.16 21.26 -14.85
C ALA A 56 9.88 21.15 -16.21
N ALA A 57 10.87 20.27 -16.34
CA ALA A 57 11.56 20.03 -17.60
C ALA A 57 10.62 19.47 -18.69
N LEU A 58 9.69 18.57 -18.35
CA LEU A 58 8.67 18.08 -19.27
C LEU A 58 7.77 19.22 -19.77
N ILE A 59 7.32 20.11 -18.89
CA ILE A 59 6.54 21.31 -19.26
C ILE A 59 7.35 22.18 -20.24
N TYR A 60 8.60 22.50 -19.90
CA TYR A 60 9.46 23.30 -20.78
C TYR A 60 9.68 22.65 -22.15
N SER A 61 9.83 21.33 -22.20
CA SER A 61 9.97 20.59 -23.46
C SER A 61 8.75 20.78 -24.37
N VAL A 62 7.54 20.65 -23.82
CA VAL A 62 6.30 20.88 -24.57
C VAL A 62 6.19 22.33 -25.04
N CYS A 63 6.44 23.29 -24.17
CA CYS A 63 6.38 24.70 -24.54
C CYS A 63 7.38 25.04 -25.66
N CYS A 64 8.59 24.49 -25.60
CA CYS A 64 9.60 24.69 -26.63
C CYS A 64 9.13 24.20 -28.01
N ILE A 65 8.46 23.04 -28.09
CA ILE A 65 7.85 22.53 -29.32
C ILE A 65 6.77 23.49 -29.85
N GLN A 66 6.03 24.13 -28.95
CA GLN A 66 5.02 25.14 -29.27
C GLN A 66 5.61 26.54 -29.58
N ARG A 67 6.94 26.67 -29.63
CA ARG A 67 7.67 27.95 -29.82
C ARG A 67 7.35 29.00 -28.75
N TYR A 68 7.12 28.53 -27.53
CA TYR A 68 6.83 29.35 -26.37
C TYR A 68 7.79 29.02 -25.22
N MET A 69 8.24 30.02 -24.46
CA MET A 69 9.07 29.79 -23.27
C MET A 69 8.37 30.44 -22.06
N PRO A 70 7.80 29.63 -21.14
CA PRO A 70 7.10 30.16 -19.98
C PRO A 70 8.07 30.70 -18.93
N GLU A 71 7.64 31.73 -18.21
CA GLU A 71 8.34 32.19 -16.99
C GLU A 71 8.27 31.11 -15.90
N ALA A 72 9.22 31.11 -14.97
CA ALA A 72 9.25 30.11 -13.90
C ALA A 72 7.98 30.11 -13.03
N THR A 73 7.37 31.29 -12.84
CA THR A 73 6.09 31.45 -12.13
C THR A 73 4.95 30.71 -12.81
N GLU A 74 4.92 30.73 -14.14
CA GLU A 74 3.93 30.03 -14.94
C GLU A 74 4.10 28.50 -14.81
N VAL A 75 5.35 28.02 -14.88
CA VAL A 75 5.61 26.59 -14.68
C VAL A 75 5.17 26.13 -13.29
N ILE A 76 5.43 26.92 -12.26
CA ILE A 76 4.93 26.63 -10.89
C ILE A 76 3.41 26.61 -10.85
N ASP A 77 2.72 27.52 -11.54
CA ASP A 77 1.26 27.54 -11.62
C ASP A 77 0.71 26.29 -12.32
N ILE A 78 1.32 25.82 -13.41
CA ILE A 78 0.92 24.58 -14.10
C ILE A 78 1.08 23.39 -13.15
N VAL A 79 2.27 23.25 -12.55
CA VAL A 79 2.57 22.17 -11.60
C VAL A 79 1.60 22.17 -10.42
N SER A 80 1.27 23.35 -9.90
CA SER A 80 0.41 23.47 -8.71
C SER A 80 -1.06 23.21 -9.03
N ARG A 81 -1.57 23.64 -10.19
CA ARG A 81 -2.96 23.42 -10.58
C ARG A 81 -3.26 21.97 -10.97
N THR A 82 -2.27 21.30 -11.55
CA THR A 82 -2.39 19.91 -12.00
C THR A 82 -2.05 18.90 -10.90
N SER A 83 -1.56 19.38 -9.76
CA SER A 83 -1.21 18.56 -8.60
C SER A 83 -2.42 17.86 -7.95
N VAL A 84 -2.15 16.71 -7.34
CA VAL A 84 -3.13 15.87 -6.65
C VAL A 84 -3.21 16.24 -5.18
N LYS A 85 -4.41 16.55 -4.69
CA LYS A 85 -4.63 16.92 -3.29
C LYS A 85 -4.37 15.74 -2.36
N VAL A 86 -3.72 16.03 -1.24
CA VAL A 86 -3.42 15.05 -0.19
C VAL A 86 -4.04 15.52 1.11
N ASP A 87 -4.71 14.61 1.79
CA ASP A 87 -5.18 14.85 3.14
C ASP A 87 -4.13 14.41 4.17
N THR A 88 -3.23 15.34 4.51
CA THR A 88 -2.18 15.16 5.52
C THR A 88 -2.36 16.20 6.64
N ALA A 89 -2.01 15.85 7.88
CA ALA A 89 -1.94 16.83 8.97
C ALA A 89 -0.86 17.91 8.73
N LYS A 90 0.24 17.54 8.06
CA LYS A 90 1.39 18.42 7.78
C LYS A 90 1.17 19.20 6.49
N LYS A 91 0.79 20.47 6.61
CA LYS A 91 0.33 21.26 5.45
C LYS A 91 1.47 21.98 4.70
N THR A 92 1.41 21.92 3.38
CA THR A 92 2.16 22.76 2.41
C THR A 92 1.24 23.86 1.86
N VAL A 93 1.75 24.79 1.03
CA VAL A 93 0.95 25.86 0.40
C VAL A 93 -0.19 25.25 -0.43
N HIS A 94 0.12 24.25 -1.26
CA HIS A 94 -0.88 23.61 -2.10
C HIS A 94 -1.53 22.38 -1.47
N GLY A 95 -0.92 21.76 -0.45
CA GLY A 95 -1.44 20.53 0.17
C GLY A 95 -1.63 19.40 -0.84
N ALA A 96 -0.68 19.29 -1.79
CA ALA A 96 -0.80 18.43 -2.96
C ALA A 96 0.57 17.92 -3.41
N TYR A 97 0.61 16.78 -4.10
CA TYR A 97 1.81 16.26 -4.77
C TYR A 97 1.72 16.38 -6.29
N ILE A 98 2.88 16.44 -6.95
CA ILE A 98 2.99 16.63 -8.41
C ILE A 98 2.28 15.54 -9.23
N ASN A 99 1.73 15.91 -10.39
CA ASN A 99 1.22 14.99 -11.40
C ASN A 99 1.85 15.33 -12.76
N ALA A 100 2.77 14.49 -13.22
CA ALA A 100 3.53 14.74 -14.45
C ALA A 100 2.64 14.70 -15.70
N GLU A 101 1.73 13.73 -15.78
CA GLU A 101 0.82 13.54 -16.91
C GLU A 101 -0.10 14.74 -17.07
N ALA A 102 -0.81 15.11 -16.00
CA ALA A 102 -1.73 16.24 -16.02
C ALA A 102 -1.02 17.56 -16.34
N ALA A 103 0.22 17.74 -15.85
CA ALA A 103 1.06 18.89 -16.19
C ALA A 103 1.36 18.95 -17.69
N VAL A 104 1.84 17.85 -18.29
CA VAL A 104 2.17 17.78 -19.72
C VAL A 104 0.93 17.98 -20.60
N LEU A 105 -0.18 17.31 -20.28
CA LEU A 105 -1.44 17.46 -21.03
C LEU A 105 -1.97 18.89 -20.99
N THR A 106 -1.95 19.53 -19.82
CA THR A 106 -2.36 20.93 -19.67
C THR A 106 -1.50 21.86 -20.53
N THR A 107 -0.18 21.62 -20.59
CA THR A 107 0.73 22.39 -21.43
C THR A 107 0.49 22.15 -22.92
N LEU A 108 0.26 20.89 -23.34
CA LEU A 108 -0.02 20.54 -24.74
C LEU A 108 -1.28 21.24 -25.26
N MET A 109 -2.28 21.43 -24.41
CA MET A 109 -3.55 22.09 -24.75
C MET A 109 -3.47 23.63 -24.71
N GLY A 110 -2.27 24.21 -24.60
CA GLY A 110 -2.07 25.66 -24.56
C GLY A 110 -2.67 26.31 -23.31
N GLY A 111 -2.84 25.54 -22.23
CA GLY A 111 -3.47 25.99 -21.00
C GLY A 111 -4.99 26.16 -21.09
N LEU A 112 -5.65 25.86 -22.20
CA LEU A 112 -7.10 25.69 -22.16
C LEU A 112 -7.39 24.29 -21.60
N TRP A 113 -7.85 24.22 -20.35
CA TRP A 113 -8.31 22.97 -19.77
C TRP A 113 -9.76 22.75 -20.15
N MET A 114 -10.06 21.61 -20.76
CA MET A 114 -11.42 21.13 -21.01
C MET A 114 -11.64 19.86 -20.18
N GLN A 115 -12.68 19.85 -19.36
CA GLN A 115 -13.07 18.68 -18.59
C GLN A 115 -14.44 18.19 -19.05
N ILE A 116 -14.50 16.90 -19.36
CA ILE A 116 -15.71 16.15 -19.66
C ILE A 116 -15.66 14.87 -18.82
N ASN A 117 -16.80 14.40 -18.32
CA ASN A 117 -16.84 13.08 -17.68
C ASN A 117 -16.56 12.00 -18.74
N CYS A 118 -15.78 10.98 -18.41
CA CYS A 118 -15.46 9.86 -19.30
C CYS A 118 -16.73 9.18 -19.82
N ASP A 119 -17.78 9.09 -19.00
CA ASP A 119 -19.08 8.51 -19.37
C ASP A 119 -19.84 9.31 -20.43
N HIS A 120 -19.46 10.57 -20.62
CA HIS A 120 -20.01 11.45 -21.64
C HIS A 120 -19.15 11.52 -22.91
N SER A 121 -17.97 10.89 -22.91
CA SER A 121 -17.10 10.86 -24.09
C SER A 121 -17.65 9.97 -25.22
N LYS A 122 -18.46 8.97 -24.88
CA LYS A 122 -19.13 8.08 -25.83
C LYS A 122 -20.54 7.75 -25.35
N VAL A 123 -21.54 8.18 -26.13
CA VAL A 123 -22.95 7.98 -25.80
C VAL A 123 -23.65 7.29 -26.98
N GLN A 124 -24.45 6.28 -26.69
CA GLN A 124 -25.39 5.73 -27.66
C GLN A 124 -26.73 6.43 -27.50
N LEU A 125 -27.22 7.04 -28.58
CA LEU A 125 -28.51 7.73 -28.60
C LEU A 125 -29.50 6.93 -29.44
N GLY A 126 -30.58 6.47 -28.81
CA GLY A 126 -31.72 5.93 -29.51
C GLY A 126 -32.52 7.01 -30.26
N LYS A 127 -33.46 6.59 -31.10
CA LYS A 127 -34.35 7.50 -31.83
C LYS A 127 -35.06 8.44 -30.84
N ASN A 128 -34.96 9.75 -31.08
CA ASN A 128 -35.53 10.83 -30.26
C ASN A 128 -34.99 10.97 -28.82
N GLN A 129 -33.95 10.22 -28.45
CA GLN A 129 -33.27 10.42 -27.17
C GLN A 129 -32.36 11.65 -27.22
N LYS A 130 -32.21 12.29 -26.07
CA LYS A 130 -31.28 13.42 -25.85
C LYS A 130 -30.38 13.05 -24.69
N LYS A 131 -29.13 13.51 -24.72
CA LYS A 131 -28.22 13.43 -23.57
C LYS A 131 -27.59 14.80 -23.34
N HIS A 132 -27.68 15.27 -22.10
CA HIS A 132 -26.94 16.45 -21.66
C HIS A 132 -25.50 16.09 -21.29
N ILE A 133 -24.53 16.75 -21.93
CA ILE A 133 -23.10 16.56 -21.69
C ILE A 133 -22.54 17.87 -21.11
N PRO A 134 -22.29 17.95 -19.79
CA PRO A 134 -21.57 19.08 -19.22
C PRO A 134 -20.11 19.06 -19.67
N ILE A 135 -19.66 20.17 -20.25
CA ILE A 135 -18.25 20.42 -20.59
C ILE A 135 -17.81 21.67 -19.85
N VAL A 136 -16.74 21.55 -19.07
CA VAL A 136 -16.16 22.68 -18.33
C VAL A 136 -14.92 23.15 -19.05
N PHE A 137 -14.85 24.44 -19.33
CA PHE A 137 -13.66 25.08 -19.86
C PHE A 137 -13.03 25.99 -18.82
N SER A 138 -11.72 25.91 -18.67
CA SER A 138 -10.95 26.78 -17.81
C SER A 138 -9.72 27.27 -18.55
N GLY A 139 -9.70 28.57 -18.89
CA GLY A 139 -8.51 29.20 -19.44
C GLY A 139 -7.45 29.38 -18.37
N TYR A 140 -6.22 28.96 -18.68
CA TYR A 140 -5.06 29.05 -17.78
C TYR A 140 -4.54 30.48 -17.60
N LYS A 141 -4.57 31.29 -18.66
CA LYS A 141 -4.15 32.70 -18.69
C LYS A 141 -5.30 33.62 -19.07
N ASN A 142 -5.14 34.91 -18.77
CA ASN A 142 -6.00 35.93 -19.33
C ASN A 142 -5.72 36.03 -20.83
N GLY A 143 -6.77 35.96 -21.63
CA GLY A 143 -6.66 36.05 -23.08
C GLY A 143 -7.93 35.64 -23.78
N ILE A 144 -7.80 35.41 -25.08
CA ILE A 144 -8.87 34.94 -25.95
C ILE A 144 -8.44 33.60 -26.53
N TYR A 145 -9.14 32.55 -26.14
CA TYR A 145 -8.95 31.20 -26.67
C TYR A 145 -9.99 30.93 -27.75
N LYS A 146 -9.54 30.44 -28.90
CA LYS A 146 -10.40 30.04 -30.01
C LYS A 146 -10.07 28.60 -30.38
N THR A 147 -11.06 27.73 -30.40
CA THR A 147 -10.90 26.35 -30.83
C THR A 147 -12.23 25.79 -31.33
N ASN A 148 -12.21 24.63 -31.95
CA ASN A 148 -13.39 23.91 -32.38
C ASN A 148 -13.57 22.67 -31.49
N ILE A 149 -14.78 22.44 -30.99
CA ILE A 149 -15.17 21.12 -30.47
C ILE A 149 -15.65 20.30 -31.66
N ILE A 150 -15.04 19.14 -31.88
CA ILE A 150 -15.41 18.23 -32.94
C ILE A 150 -16.15 17.04 -32.32
N LEU A 151 -17.42 16.85 -32.69
CA LEU A 151 -18.23 15.71 -32.28
C LEU A 151 -18.33 14.74 -33.46
N GLY A 152 -17.63 13.60 -33.35
CA GLY A 152 -17.73 12.51 -34.32
C GLY A 152 -19.00 11.69 -34.08
N ILE A 153 -19.73 11.39 -35.14
CA ILE A 153 -20.92 10.55 -35.13
C ILE A 153 -20.63 9.33 -36.00
N THR A 154 -20.62 8.16 -35.38
CA THR A 154 -20.46 6.88 -36.07
C THR A 154 -21.77 6.09 -35.96
N PRO A 155 -22.28 5.51 -37.06
CA PRO A 155 -23.40 4.58 -37.00
C PRO A 155 -23.07 3.37 -36.11
N VAL A 156 -24.11 2.76 -35.53
CA VAL A 156 -23.95 1.58 -34.65
C VAL A 156 -23.45 0.36 -35.42
N ASP A 157 -23.69 0.33 -36.73
CA ASP A 157 -23.17 -0.69 -37.64
C ASP A 157 -21.64 -0.55 -37.78
N LYS A 158 -20.91 -1.54 -37.26
CA LYS A 158 -19.44 -1.53 -37.16
C LYS A 158 -18.74 -1.66 -38.51
N ASP A 159 -19.48 -2.07 -39.55
CA ASP A 159 -18.96 -2.26 -40.91
C ASP A 159 -19.20 -1.03 -41.80
N SER A 160 -19.83 0.02 -41.28
CA SER A 160 -20.12 1.24 -42.03
C SER A 160 -18.97 2.25 -41.94
N GLU A 161 -18.42 2.64 -43.09
CA GLU A 161 -17.40 3.69 -43.21
C GLU A 161 -17.97 5.13 -43.16
N VAL A 162 -19.28 5.27 -42.94
CA VAL A 162 -19.94 6.58 -42.92
C VAL A 162 -19.70 7.26 -41.57
N TYR A 163 -19.04 8.42 -41.57
CA TYR A 163 -18.86 9.24 -40.38
C TYR A 163 -19.53 10.61 -40.57
N GLY A 164 -20.28 11.04 -39.56
CA GLY A 164 -20.76 12.42 -39.44
C GLY A 164 -19.85 13.22 -38.51
N GLU A 165 -19.75 14.52 -38.75
CA GLU A 165 -18.99 15.43 -37.90
C GLU A 165 -19.82 16.67 -37.60
N ILE A 166 -19.92 17.05 -36.33
CA ILE A 166 -20.45 18.35 -35.90
C ILE A 166 -19.30 19.17 -35.34
N VAL A 167 -19.05 20.32 -35.97
CA VAL A 167 -18.02 21.26 -35.55
C VAL A 167 -18.66 22.43 -34.81
N ILE A 168 -18.34 22.59 -33.54
CA ILE A 168 -18.84 23.69 -32.69
C ILE A 168 -17.68 24.66 -32.44
N PRO A 169 -17.62 25.81 -33.12
CA PRO A 169 -16.61 26.82 -32.84
C PRO A 169 -16.86 27.45 -31.47
N ILE A 170 -15.84 27.45 -30.62
CA ILE A 170 -15.89 28.09 -29.30
C ILE A 170 -14.86 29.22 -29.20
N ARG A 171 -15.28 30.27 -28.51
CA ARG A 171 -14.43 31.41 -28.18
C ARG A 171 -14.58 31.70 -26.69
N ILE A 172 -13.50 31.54 -25.94
CA ILE A 172 -13.46 31.77 -24.51
C ILE A 172 -12.64 33.01 -24.26
N VAL A 173 -13.23 33.98 -23.57
CA VAL A 173 -12.55 35.21 -23.14
C VAL A 173 -12.35 35.09 -21.64
N THR A 174 -11.10 35.17 -21.19
CA THR A 174 -10.74 35.18 -19.76
C THR A 174 -10.13 36.51 -19.32
N ASP A 175 -9.81 37.39 -20.27
CA ASP A 175 -9.28 38.72 -19.97
C ASP A 175 -10.38 39.64 -19.42
N VAL A 176 -10.25 40.00 -18.14
CA VAL A 176 -11.16 40.91 -17.43
C VAL A 176 -11.18 42.32 -18.01
N LYS A 177 -10.15 42.71 -18.79
CA LYS A 177 -10.08 44.01 -19.45
C LYS A 177 -10.83 44.04 -20.79
N TYR A 178 -11.29 42.88 -21.27
CA TYR A 178 -11.97 42.81 -22.55
C TYR A 178 -13.32 43.55 -22.50
N PRO A 179 -13.69 44.34 -23.53
CA PRO A 179 -14.96 45.05 -23.55
C PRO A 179 -16.14 44.09 -23.37
N ASN A 180 -17.08 44.46 -22.49
CA ASN A 180 -18.26 43.65 -22.15
C ASN A 180 -17.94 42.27 -21.54
N PHE A 181 -16.76 42.09 -20.94
CA PHE A 181 -16.46 40.87 -20.20
C PHE A 181 -17.40 40.70 -19.01
N VAL A 182 -18.09 39.56 -18.97
CA VAL A 182 -18.88 39.11 -17.82
C VAL A 182 -18.29 37.81 -17.35
N ALA A 183 -17.75 37.80 -16.12
CA ALA A 183 -17.21 36.59 -15.52
C ALA A 183 -18.31 35.53 -15.41
N SER A 184 -18.00 34.29 -15.81
CA SER A 184 -18.90 33.18 -15.56
C SER A 184 -19.07 32.97 -14.05
N PRO A 185 -20.27 32.63 -13.56
CA PRO A 185 -20.50 32.30 -12.16
C PRO A 185 -19.52 31.21 -11.69
N ARG A 186 -18.92 31.38 -10.51
CA ARG A 186 -17.96 30.40 -9.94
C ARG A 186 -18.60 29.04 -9.62
N PHE A 187 -19.91 29.01 -9.48
CA PHE A 187 -20.69 27.80 -9.33
C PHE A 187 -21.50 27.63 -10.61
N GLY A 188 -21.31 26.50 -11.29
CA GLY A 188 -22.08 26.16 -12.48
C GLY A 188 -23.58 26.26 -12.20
N LYS A 189 -24.36 26.64 -13.21
CA LYS A 189 -25.82 26.65 -13.08
C LYS A 189 -26.28 25.21 -12.75
N PRO A 190 -27.14 25.00 -11.74
CA PRO A 190 -27.68 23.67 -11.47
C PRO A 190 -28.38 23.14 -12.72
N MET A 191 -27.97 21.94 -13.14
CA MET A 191 -28.54 21.25 -14.29
C MET A 191 -29.67 20.35 -13.79
N SER A 192 -30.87 20.50 -14.37
CA SER A 192 -31.98 19.58 -14.11
C SER A 192 -31.80 18.36 -15.00
N ILE A 193 -31.33 17.26 -14.43
CA ILE A 193 -31.22 15.96 -15.10
C ILE A 193 -32.61 15.33 -15.11
N ASN A 194 -33.13 14.95 -16.28
CA ASN A 194 -34.45 14.34 -16.38
C ASN A 194 -34.44 12.91 -15.81
N LYS A 195 -35.60 12.40 -15.37
CA LYS A 195 -35.75 11.02 -14.84
C LYS A 195 -35.23 9.93 -15.78
N ASP A 196 -35.25 10.18 -17.09
CA ASP A 196 -34.80 9.25 -18.12
C ASP A 196 -33.26 9.20 -18.26
N GLU A 197 -32.53 10.13 -17.64
CA GLU A 197 -31.06 10.24 -17.69
C GLU A 197 -30.35 9.68 -16.44
N ALA A 198 -31.10 9.39 -15.37
CA ALA A 198 -30.58 8.98 -14.05
C ALA A 198 -30.20 7.49 -13.86
N PRO A 199 -30.78 6.48 -14.55
CA PRO A 199 -30.64 5.09 -14.09
C PRO A 199 -29.33 4.39 -14.49
N ASN A 200 -28.48 5.01 -15.32
CA ASN A 200 -27.19 4.42 -15.70
C ASN A 200 -25.99 5.01 -14.94
N ASP A 201 -26.22 5.98 -14.06
CA ASP A 201 -25.14 6.65 -13.36
C ASP A 201 -24.58 5.78 -12.21
N GLU A 202 -25.34 5.00 -11.45
CA GLU A 202 -24.79 4.29 -10.25
C GLU A 202 -23.68 3.25 -10.56
N LEU A 203 -23.81 2.48 -11.63
CA LEU A 203 -22.81 1.46 -12.00
C LEU A 203 -21.58 2.08 -12.68
N LEU A 204 -21.76 3.19 -13.42
CA LEU A 204 -20.68 3.93 -14.08
C LEU A 204 -19.96 4.90 -13.12
N ASP A 205 -20.67 5.52 -12.18
CA ASP A 205 -20.12 6.33 -11.08
C ASP A 205 -19.21 5.46 -10.19
N TYR A 206 -19.53 4.16 -10.01
CA TYR A 206 -18.62 3.19 -9.41
C TYR A 206 -17.37 2.92 -10.26
N MET A 207 -17.46 2.87 -11.59
CA MET A 207 -16.30 2.67 -12.47
C MET A 207 -15.46 3.95 -12.62
N CYS A 208 -16.05 5.14 -12.56
CA CYS A 208 -15.41 6.44 -12.69
C CYS A 208 -14.71 6.91 -11.40
N ASN A 209 -15.30 6.61 -10.23
CA ASN A 209 -14.58 6.68 -8.94
C ASN A 209 -13.32 5.79 -8.94
N ASN A 210 -13.21 4.81 -9.85
CA ASN A 210 -12.05 3.95 -10.00
C ASN A 210 -11.16 4.27 -11.21
N SER A 211 -11.58 5.13 -12.16
CA SER A 211 -10.84 5.36 -13.41
C SER A 211 -10.04 6.66 -13.46
N LEU A 212 -10.20 7.59 -12.51
CA LEU A 212 -9.29 8.74 -12.40
C LEU A 212 -8.95 9.21 -10.97
N TYR A 213 -9.55 8.66 -9.91
CA TYR A 213 -9.16 8.96 -8.51
C TYR A 213 -9.81 7.97 -7.54
N ASP A 214 -9.16 6.84 -7.23
CA ASP A 214 -9.13 6.20 -5.89
C ASP A 214 -8.50 4.78 -5.86
N ILE A 215 -7.55 4.45 -6.76
CA ILE A 215 -6.87 3.14 -6.69
C ILE A 215 -6.10 2.96 -5.35
N GLN A 216 -5.79 4.02 -4.61
CA GLN A 216 -4.99 3.91 -3.38
C GLN A 216 -5.74 3.99 -2.06
N LYS A 217 -6.93 4.59 -2.03
CA LYS A 217 -7.75 4.60 -0.81
C LYS A 217 -8.32 3.22 -0.49
N ILE A 218 -8.55 2.40 -1.53
CA ILE A 218 -8.93 0.98 -1.40
C ILE A 218 -7.76 0.17 -0.84
N THR A 219 -6.53 0.45 -1.25
CA THR A 219 -5.34 -0.24 -0.73
C THR A 219 -5.13 0.04 0.76
N GLN A 220 -5.29 1.29 1.21
CA GLN A 220 -5.06 1.66 2.61
C GLN A 220 -6.15 1.13 3.58
N ARG A 221 -7.39 0.94 3.11
CA ARG A 221 -8.46 0.33 3.91
C ARG A 221 -8.25 -1.20 4.03
N ASN A 222 -7.80 -1.85 2.96
CA ASN A 222 -7.54 -3.28 2.95
C ASN A 222 -6.26 -3.66 3.68
N THR A 223 -5.20 -2.85 3.65
CA THR A 223 -3.95 -3.14 4.39
C THR A 223 -4.17 -3.17 5.91
N ASN A 224 -5.00 -2.28 6.46
CA ASN A 224 -5.33 -2.29 7.89
C ASN A 224 -6.13 -3.54 8.30
N ILE A 225 -7.10 -3.97 7.49
CA ILE A 225 -7.89 -5.17 7.76
C ILE A 225 -7.04 -6.44 7.61
N VAL A 226 -6.23 -6.52 6.56
CA VAL A 226 -5.33 -7.66 6.33
C VAL A 226 -4.27 -7.75 7.43
N SER A 227 -3.72 -6.62 7.90
CA SER A 227 -2.75 -6.60 9.00
C SER A 227 -3.38 -7.07 10.33
N ILE A 228 -4.63 -6.69 10.61
CA ILE A 228 -5.36 -7.18 11.79
C ILE A 228 -5.63 -8.70 11.68
N ILE A 229 -6.02 -9.18 10.51
CA ILE A 229 -6.26 -10.62 10.28
C ILE A 229 -4.96 -11.43 10.45
N LEU A 230 -3.83 -10.93 9.93
CA LEU A 230 -2.52 -11.56 10.09
C LEU A 230 -2.02 -11.52 11.54
N LEU A 231 -2.28 -10.43 12.27
CA LEU A 231 -1.98 -10.34 13.70
C LEU A 231 -2.80 -11.38 14.49
N LEU A 232 -4.11 -11.45 14.26
CA LEU A 232 -5.00 -12.39 14.94
C LEU A 232 -4.66 -13.85 14.61
N SER A 233 -4.30 -14.16 13.36
CA SER A 233 -3.88 -15.51 12.98
C SER A 233 -2.55 -15.91 13.64
N SER A 234 -1.60 -14.97 13.74
CA SER A 234 -0.33 -15.20 14.43
C SER A 234 -0.50 -15.51 15.93
N ILE A 235 -1.39 -14.78 16.62
CA ILE A 235 -1.72 -15.01 18.03
C ILE A 235 -2.36 -16.38 18.22
N CYS A 236 -3.25 -16.78 17.30
CA CYS A 236 -3.90 -18.09 17.34
C CYS A 236 -2.88 -19.24 17.14
N CYS A 237 -1.95 -19.09 16.20
CA CYS A 237 -0.86 -20.04 15.98
C CYS A 237 0.05 -20.17 17.20
N VAL A 238 0.45 -19.06 17.83
CA VAL A 238 1.25 -19.09 19.07
C VAL A 238 0.48 -19.76 20.20
N GLY A 239 -0.82 -19.46 20.35
CA GLY A 239 -1.69 -20.11 21.34
C GLY A 239 -1.79 -21.63 21.17
N LEU A 240 -1.93 -22.11 19.93
CA LEU A 240 -1.96 -23.54 19.61
C LEU A 240 -0.62 -24.23 19.89
N ILE A 241 0.49 -23.57 19.56
CA ILE A 241 1.84 -24.07 19.87
C ILE A 241 2.05 -24.15 21.38
N CYS A 242 1.70 -23.10 22.13
CA CYS A 242 1.76 -23.08 23.59
C CYS A 242 0.88 -24.19 24.22
N PHE A 243 -0.34 -24.38 23.72
CA PHE A 243 -1.23 -25.45 24.19
C PHE A 243 -0.65 -26.84 23.91
N GLY A 244 -0.06 -27.04 22.73
CA GLY A 244 0.65 -28.27 22.37
C GLY A 244 1.82 -28.55 23.31
N ILE A 245 2.65 -27.54 23.60
CA ILE A 245 3.78 -27.65 24.53
C ILE A 245 3.30 -27.98 25.95
N VAL A 246 2.26 -27.31 26.45
CA VAL A 246 1.68 -27.62 27.77
C VAL A 246 1.17 -29.05 27.82
N LYS A 247 0.51 -29.53 26.76
CA LYS A 247 0.01 -30.91 26.70
C LYS A 247 1.14 -31.94 26.65
N ILE A 248 2.24 -31.65 25.93
CA ILE A 248 3.45 -32.47 25.91
C ILE A 248 4.09 -32.52 27.30
N LEU A 249 4.23 -31.37 27.97
CA LEU A 249 4.78 -31.28 29.32
C LEU A 249 3.91 -32.03 30.34
N GLN A 250 2.59 -31.89 30.27
CA GLN A 250 1.66 -32.66 31.11
C GLN A 250 1.79 -34.17 30.88
N ASN A 251 1.95 -34.59 29.61
CA ASN A 251 2.11 -36.01 29.28
C ASN A 251 3.46 -36.54 29.76
N MET A 252 4.54 -35.77 29.60
CA MET A 252 5.86 -36.09 30.18
C MET A 252 5.78 -36.21 31.70
N PHE A 253 5.11 -35.27 32.37
CA PHE A 253 4.92 -35.31 33.82
C PHE A 253 4.14 -36.55 34.26
N SER A 254 3.08 -36.92 33.52
CA SER A 254 2.33 -38.15 33.75
C SER A 254 3.19 -39.42 33.59
N ILE A 255 4.04 -39.48 32.55
CA ILE A 255 4.97 -40.60 32.32
C ILE A 255 6.00 -40.69 33.45
N ILE A 256 6.60 -39.56 33.83
CA ILE A 256 7.55 -39.50 34.95
C ILE A 256 6.87 -39.99 36.24
N ASN A 257 5.65 -39.54 36.52
CA ASN A 257 4.93 -39.93 37.72
C ASN A 257 4.55 -41.43 37.72
N LYS A 258 4.19 -41.99 36.55
CA LYS A 258 3.99 -43.44 36.38
C LYS A 258 5.28 -44.23 36.65
N ASN A 259 6.42 -43.77 36.13
CA ASN A 259 7.71 -44.42 36.34
C ASN A 259 8.17 -44.34 37.82
N LEU A 260 7.97 -43.19 38.46
CA LEU A 260 8.23 -43.04 39.90
C LEU A 260 7.38 -43.98 40.75
N ASN A 261 6.09 -44.12 40.42
CA ASN A 261 5.20 -45.07 41.10
C ASN A 261 5.57 -46.54 40.83
N LYS A 262 6.03 -46.87 39.62
CA LYS A 262 6.52 -48.21 39.28
C LYS A 262 7.80 -48.55 40.07
N ASN A 263 8.74 -47.63 40.16
CA ASN A 263 9.97 -47.79 40.95
C ASN A 263 9.67 -47.92 42.44
N LYS A 264 8.70 -47.16 42.97
CA LYS A 264 8.22 -47.34 44.36
C LYS A 264 7.68 -48.75 44.60
N ARG A 265 6.85 -49.29 43.70
CA ARG A 265 6.32 -50.66 43.80
C ARG A 265 7.43 -51.72 43.69
N GLN A 266 8.41 -51.52 42.81
CA GLN A 266 9.55 -52.43 42.68
C GLN A 266 10.43 -52.45 43.93
N ASN A 267 10.69 -51.28 44.53
CA ASN A 267 11.42 -51.21 45.80
C ASN A 267 10.63 -51.86 46.95
N GLN A 268 9.30 -51.76 46.95
CA GLN A 268 8.45 -52.44 47.93
C GLN A 268 8.55 -53.96 47.79
N ASN A 269 8.49 -54.50 46.57
CA ASN A 269 8.66 -55.94 46.32
C ASN A 269 10.08 -56.44 46.65
N ASN A 270 11.12 -55.65 46.36
CA ASN A 270 12.50 -56.01 46.70
C ASN A 270 12.72 -56.02 48.22
N ASN A 271 12.05 -55.13 48.96
CA ASN A 271 12.06 -55.11 50.42
C ASN A 271 11.33 -56.34 51.02
N GLU A 272 10.25 -56.81 50.39
CA GLU A 272 9.61 -58.07 50.77
C GLU A 272 10.50 -59.29 50.47
N GLN A 273 11.17 -59.32 49.31
CA GLN A 273 12.08 -60.41 48.96
C GLN A 273 13.32 -60.46 49.86
N THR A 274 13.88 -59.32 50.25
CA THR A 274 14.98 -59.27 51.22
C THR A 274 14.53 -59.72 52.60
N ALA A 275 13.31 -59.38 53.05
CA ALA A 275 12.76 -59.92 54.30
C ALA A 275 12.60 -61.47 54.27
N ILE A 276 12.22 -62.03 53.12
CA ILE A 276 12.15 -63.49 52.92
C ILE A 276 13.55 -64.12 52.92
N LEU A 277 14.53 -63.49 52.27
CA LEU A 277 15.93 -63.94 52.25
C LEU A 277 16.60 -63.87 53.63
N THR A 278 16.33 -62.85 54.43
CA THR A 278 16.84 -62.74 55.81
C THR A 278 16.24 -63.84 56.70
N ASN A 279 14.95 -64.16 56.54
CA ASN A 279 14.34 -65.30 57.23
C ASN A 279 14.90 -66.65 56.76
N ALA A 280 15.30 -66.77 55.49
CA ALA A 280 15.96 -67.97 54.97
C ALA A 280 17.42 -68.10 55.47
N PHE A 281 18.17 -66.99 55.54
CA PHE A 281 19.53 -66.96 56.08
C PHE A 281 19.57 -67.29 57.58
N ASN A 282 18.66 -66.75 58.38
CA ASN A 282 18.53 -67.13 59.81
C ASN A 282 18.20 -68.62 60.01
N LYS A 283 17.59 -69.26 59.01
CA LYS A 283 17.32 -70.70 59.01
C LYS A 283 18.55 -71.53 58.62
N MET A 284 19.47 -70.98 57.82
CA MET A 284 20.75 -71.59 57.45
C MET A 284 21.85 -71.42 58.52
N ASP A 285 21.91 -70.30 59.25
CA ASP A 285 22.92 -70.10 60.30
C ASP A 285 22.79 -71.10 61.45
N ASN A 286 21.57 -71.61 61.71
CA ASN A 286 21.34 -72.70 62.65
C ASN A 286 21.87 -74.07 62.18
N LEU A 287 22.27 -74.22 60.91
CA LEU A 287 22.76 -75.48 60.34
C LEU A 287 24.30 -75.55 60.20
N PHE A 288 25.03 -74.42 60.26
CA PHE A 288 26.48 -74.38 59.97
C PHE A 288 27.42 -74.25 61.19
N CYS A 289 26.89 -74.19 62.43
CA CYS A 289 27.71 -74.18 63.65
C CYS A 289 28.05 -75.57 64.22
N HIS A 290 28.39 -76.54 63.38
CA HIS A 290 29.01 -77.81 63.81
C HIS A 290 29.93 -78.37 62.69
N GLY A 291 31.23 -78.04 62.71
CA GLY A 291 32.21 -78.72 61.85
C GLY A 291 33.47 -77.94 61.45
N GLN A 292 34.26 -77.46 62.42
CA GLN A 292 35.67 -77.07 62.18
C GLN A 292 36.60 -78.20 62.61
N LYS A 293 37.55 -78.60 61.74
CA LYS A 293 39.00 -78.83 61.99
C LYS A 293 39.60 -79.80 60.97
N GLU A 294 40.56 -79.35 60.15
CA GLU A 294 41.96 -79.87 60.12
C GLU A 294 42.80 -79.39 58.90
N HIS A 295 44.05 -78.99 59.22
CA HIS A 295 45.30 -78.93 58.43
C HIS A 295 45.43 -78.00 57.19
N VAL A 296 46.28 -76.96 57.08
CA VAL A 296 47.68 -76.57 57.50
C VAL A 296 48.78 -76.84 56.45
N ASN A 297 49.48 -75.73 56.08
CA ASN A 297 50.86 -75.57 55.52
C ASN A 297 51.14 -75.96 54.05
N LYS A 298 52.01 -75.28 53.28
CA LYS A 298 53.30 -74.61 53.57
C LYS A 298 53.78 -73.81 52.33
N ASN A 299 54.59 -72.76 52.57
CA ASN A 299 55.71 -72.23 51.75
C ASN A 299 55.45 -71.55 50.39
N ASN A 300 56.28 -70.63 49.85
CA ASN A 300 57.25 -69.63 50.31
C ASN A 300 57.84 -68.97 49.01
N VAL A 301 58.39 -67.75 49.12
CA VAL A 301 59.42 -67.10 48.25
C VAL A 301 59.01 -66.17 47.06
N ASN A 302 59.37 -64.88 47.23
CA ASN A 302 60.06 -63.85 46.41
C ASN A 302 59.97 -63.85 44.85
N THR A 303 60.06 -62.72 44.12
CA THR A 303 61.09 -61.65 44.11
C THR A 303 60.65 -60.47 43.20
N SER A 304 61.11 -59.24 43.54
CA SER A 304 61.57 -58.07 42.72
C SER A 304 61.12 -57.91 41.24
N VAL A 305 60.79 -56.72 40.74
CA VAL A 305 61.53 -55.43 40.72
C VAL A 305 60.58 -54.24 40.88
#